data_AF-A0A3L8E3T4-F1
#
_entry.id   AF-A0A3L8E3T4-F1
#
_cell.length_a   1.000
_cell.length_b   1.000
_cell.length_c   1.000
_cell.angle_alpha   90.00
_cell.angle_beta   90.00
_cell.angle_gamma   90.00
#
_symmetry.space_group_name_H-M   'P 1'
#
loop_
_entity.id
_entity.type
_entity.pdbx_description
1 polymer ?
#
loop_
_entity_poly.entity_id
_entity_poly.type
_entity_poly.pdbx_seq_one_letter_code
_entity_poly.pdbx_strand_id
1 'polypeptide(L)'
;MPKYCSAPRCANSNKNGYCLTTLPDDERREAWITASGITDWKPTKTAALCEENAEEKLLVIYKEMEGRLNNIKEDNEILKERVHRLQDDLVHIKSFGFHIMH
;
A
#
# COMPACT_ATOMS: atom_id res chain seq x y z
N MET A 1 33.47 7.18 -7.13
CA MET A 1 32.96 8.39 -6.45
C MET A 1 32.19 7.95 -5.21
N PRO A 2 32.40 8.56 -4.02
CA PRO A 2 31.58 8.26 -2.85
C PRO A 2 30.11 8.59 -3.14
N LYS A 3 29.21 7.67 -2.84
CA LYS A 3 27.77 7.89 -2.90
C LYS A 3 27.27 7.96 -1.46
N TYR A 4 26.37 8.89 -1.17
CA TYR A 4 25.81 9.10 0.15
C TYR A 4 24.34 8.74 0.16
N CYS A 5 23.87 8.27 1.32
CA CYS A 5 22.45 8.12 1.56
C CYS A 5 21.76 9.47 1.41
N SER A 6 20.66 9.49 0.67
CA SER A 6 19.85 10.67 0.42
C SER A 6 18.79 10.87 1.49
N ALA A 7 18.60 9.90 2.39
CA ALA A 7 17.71 10.05 3.54
C ALA A 7 18.19 11.21 4.43
N PRO A 8 17.32 12.15 4.80
CA PRO A 8 17.71 13.27 5.63
C PRO A 8 18.24 12.81 6.99
N ARG A 9 19.31 13.48 7.46
CA ARG A 9 20.04 13.17 8.69
C ARG A 9 20.74 11.80 8.69
N CYS A 10 20.81 11.10 7.56
CA CYS A 10 21.64 9.90 7.41
C CYS A 10 23.05 10.28 6.91
N ALA A 11 24.08 9.76 7.56
CA ALA A 11 25.48 9.91 7.15
C ALA A 11 26.04 8.64 6.47
N ASN A 12 25.20 7.62 6.24
CA ASN A 12 25.63 6.38 5.61
C ASN A 12 26.02 6.62 4.15
N SER A 13 27.00 5.86 3.69
CA SER A 13 27.62 6.00 2.39
C SER A 13 28.26 4.68 1.97
N ASN A 14 28.67 4.57 0.72
CA ASN A 14 29.49 3.41 0.31
C ASN A 14 30.91 3.46 0.92
N LYS A 15 31.36 4.62 1.40
CA LYS A 15 32.69 4.77 2.02
C LYS A 15 32.76 4.15 3.41
N ASN A 16 31.66 4.15 4.17
CA ASN A 16 31.55 3.51 5.48
C ASN A 16 30.93 2.10 5.40
N GLY A 17 30.92 1.48 4.21
CA GLY A 17 30.59 0.05 4.04
C GLY A 17 29.13 -0.27 3.76
N TYR A 18 28.24 0.73 3.65
CA TYR A 18 26.82 0.47 3.38
C TYR A 18 26.53 0.28 1.89
N CYS A 19 25.60 -0.63 1.58
CA CYS A 19 25.04 -0.71 0.24
C CYS A 19 24.05 0.45 0.03
N LEU A 20 24.09 1.05 -1.16
CA LEU A 20 23.20 2.15 -1.53
C LEU A 20 22.35 1.77 -2.72
N THR A 21 21.05 1.67 -2.50
CA THR A 21 20.06 1.35 -3.53
C THR A 21 19.44 2.64 -4.03
N THR A 22 19.53 2.88 -5.33
CA THR A 22 18.86 4.04 -5.96
C THR A 22 17.35 3.92 -5.77
N LEU A 23 16.67 5.04 -5.55
CA LEU A 23 15.21 5.04 -5.48
C LEU A 23 14.62 4.44 -6.77
N PRO A 24 13.48 3.73 -6.69
CA PRO A 24 12.76 3.27 -7.86
C PRO A 24 12.41 4.45 -8.79
N ASP A 25 12.37 4.20 -10.10
CA ASP A 25 11.91 5.16 -11.12
C ASP A 25 10.48 4.85 -11.59
N ASP A 26 9.72 4.16 -10.76
CA ASP A 26 8.33 3.78 -10.99
C ASP A 26 7.42 4.33 -9.88
N GLU A 27 6.15 3.93 -9.90
CA GLU A 27 5.12 4.36 -8.94
C GLU A 27 5.50 4.15 -7.46
N ARG A 28 6.45 3.24 -7.16
CA ARG A 28 6.94 3.01 -5.80
C ARG A 28 7.76 4.18 -5.27
N ARG A 29 8.28 5.05 -6.14
CA ARG A 29 9.09 6.21 -5.77
C ARG A 29 8.36 7.14 -4.81
N GLU A 30 7.11 7.46 -5.10
CA GLU A 30 6.30 8.36 -4.26
C GLU A 30 5.95 7.71 -2.92
N ALA A 31 5.72 6.39 -2.89
CA ALA A 31 5.52 5.66 -1.65
C ALA A 31 6.77 5.71 -0.75
N TRP A 32 7.97 5.58 -1.33
CA TRP A 32 9.23 5.69 -0.60
C TRP A 32 9.48 7.10 -0.06
N ILE A 33 9.13 8.13 -0.83
CA ILE A 33 9.21 9.53 -0.41
C ILE A 33 8.23 9.80 0.73
N THR A 34 6.99 9.32 0.60
CA THR A 34 5.94 9.48 1.63
C THR A 34 6.34 8.77 2.92
N ALA A 35 6.82 7.52 2.82
CA ALA A 35 7.32 6.74 3.95
C ALA A 35 8.53 7.39 4.64
N SER A 36 9.24 8.31 3.98
CA SER A 36 10.31 9.07 4.62
C SER A 36 9.81 10.03 5.69
N GLY A 37 8.53 10.44 5.63
CA GLY A 37 7.91 11.35 6.59
C GLY A 37 8.40 12.79 6.48
N ILE A 38 9.01 13.19 5.36
CA ILE A 38 9.63 14.50 5.18
C ILE A 38 8.94 15.24 4.04
N THR A 39 8.18 16.27 4.41
CA THR A 39 7.26 17.01 3.54
C THR A 39 7.96 17.79 2.42
N ASP A 40 9.19 18.24 2.65
CA ASP A 40 9.91 19.11 1.70
C ASP A 40 11.07 18.40 0.99
N TRP A 41 11.22 17.09 1.18
CA TRP A 41 12.29 16.34 0.56
C TRP A 41 11.94 15.98 -0.89
N LYS A 42 12.72 16.54 -1.84
CA LYS A 42 12.61 16.24 -3.27
C LYS A 42 13.86 15.49 -3.72
N PRO A 43 13.88 14.14 -3.66
CA PRO A 43 15.04 13.39 -4.10
C PRO A 43 15.30 13.62 -5.59
N THR A 44 16.57 13.61 -5.98
CA THR A 44 16.97 13.62 -7.39
C THR A 44 16.72 12.26 -8.04
N LYS A 45 16.87 12.16 -9.37
CA LYS A 45 16.80 10.86 -10.09
C LYS A 45 17.88 9.87 -9.67
N THR A 46 18.99 10.37 -9.11
CA THR A 46 20.13 9.56 -8.68
C THR A 46 20.18 9.34 -7.17
N ALA A 47 19.16 9.83 -6.44
CA ALA A 47 19.04 9.65 -5.00
C ALA A 47 19.06 8.17 -4.65
N ALA A 48 19.73 7.82 -3.57
CA ALA A 48 19.85 6.45 -3.10
C ALA A 48 19.74 6.37 -1.58
N LEU A 49 19.14 5.29 -1.09
CA LEU A 49 19.03 5.01 0.33
C LEU A 49 20.03 3.91 0.71
N CYS A 50 20.52 3.94 1.96
CA CYS A 50 21.25 2.79 2.49
C CYS A 50 20.25 1.65 2.75
N GLU A 51 20.75 0.43 2.87
CA GLU A 51 19.96 -0.76 3.22
C GLU A 51 19.03 -0.53 4.42
N GLU A 52 19.50 0.05 5.52
CA GLU A 52 18.70 0.35 6.71
C GLU A 52 17.50 1.26 6.41
N ASN A 53 17.73 2.36 5.68
CA ASN A 53 16.66 3.29 5.32
C ASN A 53 15.71 2.66 4.30
N ALA A 54 16.22 1.88 3.35
CA ALA A 54 15.40 1.18 2.36
C ALA A 54 14.46 0.17 3.05
N GLU A 55 14.98 -0.63 3.97
CA GLU A 55 14.20 -1.59 4.76
C GLU A 55 13.14 -0.91 5.62
N GLU A 56 13.49 0.19 6.30
CA GLU A 56 12.54 0.97 7.09
C GLU A 56 11.37 1.47 6.22
N LYS A 57 11.65 1.99 5.02
CA LYS A 57 10.59 2.51 4.12
C LYS A 57 9.72 1.39 3.59
N LEU A 58 10.32 0.25 3.25
CA LEU A 58 9.57 -0.94 2.85
C LEU A 58 8.63 -1.39 3.97
N LEU A 59 9.07 -1.42 5.23
CA LEU A 59 8.24 -1.80 6.37
C LEU A 59 7.03 -0.88 6.55
N VAL A 60 7.18 0.43 6.38
CA VAL A 60 6.07 1.39 6.44
C VAL A 60 5.06 1.09 5.33
N ILE A 61 5.53 0.92 4.10
CA ILE A 61 4.68 0.62 2.94
C ILE A 61 3.93 -0.70 3.14
N TYR A 62 4.59 -1.74 3.65
CA TYR A 62 3.96 -3.03 3.92
C TYR A 62 2.83 -2.92 4.95
N LYS A 63 3.03 -2.16 6.04
CA LYS A 63 2.00 -1.93 7.06
C LYS A 63 0.78 -1.20 6.51
N GLU A 64 1.00 -0.19 5.66
CA GLU A 64 -0.08 0.51 4.97
C GLU A 64 -0.87 -0.42 4.04
N MET A 65 -0.16 -1.25 3.25
CA MET A 65 -0.78 -2.23 2.37
C MET A 65 -1.59 -3.28 3.16
N GLU A 66 -1.08 -3.75 4.29
CA GLU A 66 -1.77 -4.69 5.17
C GLU A 66 -3.06 -4.08 5.72
N GLY A 67 -3.03 -2.83 6.19
CA GLY A 67 -4.22 -2.11 6.63
C GLY A 67 -5.29 -2.01 5.53
N ARG A 68 -4.88 -1.64 4.30
CA ARG A 68 -5.79 -1.59 3.14
C ARG A 68 -6.39 -2.96 2.82
N LEU A 69 -5.59 -4.01 2.88
CA LEU A 69 -6.06 -5.38 2.62
C LEU A 69 -7.10 -5.82 3.66
N ASN A 70 -6.89 -5.48 4.93
CA ASN A 70 -7.83 -5.82 6.00
C ASN A 70 -9.18 -5.11 5.82
N ASN A 71 -9.17 -3.81 5.47
CA ASN A 71 -10.39 -3.08 5.16
C ASN A 71 -11.14 -3.70 3.97
N ILE A 72 -10.43 -4.06 2.89
CA ILE A 72 -11.02 -4.74 1.72
C ILE A 72 -11.64 -6.09 2.11
N LYS A 73 -10.99 -6.85 3.00
CA LYS A 73 -11.54 -8.12 3.49
C LYS A 73 -12.84 -7.91 4.26
N GLU A 74 -12.89 -6.92 5.15
CA GLU A 74 -14.08 -6.57 5.92
C GLU A 74 -15.25 -6.14 5.01
N ASP A 75 -14.98 -5.23 4.07
CA ASP A 75 -15.97 -4.79 3.07
C ASP A 75 -16.51 -5.96 2.25
N ASN A 76 -15.66 -6.91 1.87
CA ASN A 76 -16.06 -8.09 1.13
C ASN A 76 -17.00 -9.02 1.93
N GLU A 77 -16.79 -9.17 3.24
CA GLU A 77 -17.72 -9.95 4.07
C GLU A 77 -19.09 -9.26 4.16
N ILE A 78 -19.11 -7.95 4.34
CA ILE A 78 -20.36 -7.16 4.33
C ILE A 78 -21.08 -7.30 2.98
N LEU A 79 -20.35 -7.27 1.86
CA LEU A 79 -20.92 -7.45 0.53
C LEU A 79 -21.49 -8.86 0.33
N LYS A 80 -20.81 -9.91 0.81
CA LYS A 80 -21.34 -11.28 0.74
C LYS A 80 -22.67 -11.41 1.48
N GLU A 81 -22.77 -10.84 2.68
CA GLU A 81 -24.03 -10.84 3.43
C GLU A 81 -25.15 -10.07 2.71
N ARG A 82 -24.82 -8.93 2.10
CA ARG A 82 -25.79 -8.15 1.30
C ARG A 82 -26.29 -8.94 0.09
N VAL A 83 -25.39 -9.62 -0.61
CA VAL A 83 -25.75 -10.48 -1.73
C VAL A 83 -26.67 -11.61 -1.29
N HIS A 84 -26.39 -12.24 -0.15
CA HIS A 84 -27.23 -13.30 0.39
C HIS A 84 -28.65 -12.81 0.68
N ARG A 85 -28.80 -11.66 1.37
CA ARG A 85 -30.13 -11.07 1.63
C ARG A 85 -30.89 -10.73 0.35
N LEU A 86 -30.22 -10.19 -0.66
CA LEU A 86 -30.86 -9.90 -1.95
C LEU A 86 -31.31 -11.17 -2.69
N GLN A 87 -30.57 -12.27 -2.54
CA GLN A 87 -30.97 -13.56 -3.09
C GLN A 87 -32.23 -14.09 -2.38
N ASP A 88 -32.31 -13.96 -1.06
CA ASP A 88 -33.48 -14.36 -0.28
C ASP A 88 -34.72 -13.52 -0.66
N ASP A 89 -34.58 -12.20 -0.75
CA ASP A 89 -35.66 -11.29 -1.18
C ASP A 89 -36.16 -11.66 -2.58
N LEU A 90 -35.25 -11.98 -3.51
CA LEU A 90 -35.61 -12.39 -4.86
C LEU A 90 -36.41 -13.69 -4.87
N VAL A 91 -36.08 -14.65 -4.02
CA VAL A 91 -36.84 -15.91 -3.88
C VAL A 91 -38.25 -15.63 -3.36
N HIS A 92 -38.38 -14.78 -2.32
CA HIS A 92 -39.68 -14.40 -1.77
C HIS A 92 -40.56 -13.67 -2.80
N ILE A 93 -40.00 -12.72 -3.55
CA ILE A 93 -40.73 -11.99 -4.60
C ILE A 93 -41.24 -12.95 -5.69
N LYS A 94 -40.39 -13.89 -6.14
CA LYS A 94 -40.78 -14.89 -7.16
C LYS A 94 -41.92 -15.79 -6.67
N SER A 95 -41.87 -16.20 -5.40
CA SER A 95 -42.93 -17.01 -4.79
C SER A 95 -44.26 -16.26 -4.73
N PHE A 96 -44.24 -14.98 -4.33
CA PHE A 96 -45.44 -14.14 -4.27
C PHE A 96 -46.05 -13.89 -5.65
N GLY A 97 -45.22 -13.59 -6.66
CA GLY A 97 -45.68 -13.41 -8.04
C GLY A 97 -46.32 -14.66 -8.64
N PHE A 98 -45.84 -15.86 -8.27
CA PHE A 98 -46.47 -17.11 -8.68
C PHE A 98 -47.89 -17.27 -8.10
N HIS A 99 -48.08 -16.84 -6.84
CA HIS A 99 -49.35 -16.96 -6.11
C HIS A 99 -50.44 -15.97 -6.57
N ILE A 100 -50.06 -14.84 -7.19
CA ILE A 100 -51.03 -13.87 -7.74
C ILE A 100 -51.49 -14.27 -9.16
N MET A 101 -50.66 -15.00 -9.90
CA MET A 101 -50.94 -15.36 -11.30
C MET A 101 -51.67 -16.70 -11.49
N HIS A 102 -51.91 -17.46 -10.42
CA HIS A 102 -52.69 -18.71 -10.40
C HIS A 102 -53.82 -18.60 -9.39
#